data_AF-A0A151K394-F1
#
_entry.id   AF-A0A151K394-F1
#
_cell.length_a   1.000
_cell.length_b   1.000
_cell.length_c   1.000
_cell.angle_alpha   90.00
_cell.angle_beta   90.00
_cell.angle_gamma   90.00
#
_symmetry.space_group_name_H-M   'P 1'
#
loop_
_entity.id
_entity.type
_entity.pdbx_description
1 polymer ?
#
loop_
_entity_poly.entity_id
_entity_poly.type
_entity_poly.pdbx_seq_one_letter_code
_entity_poly.pdbx_strand_id
1 'polypeptide(L)' 'MCDLEWYKLESKKARSLILLMIRAKYPFCITAGKIFPLTLATFCDVRLSQFLSY' A
#
# COMPACT_ATOMS: atom_id res chain seq x y z
N MET A 1 12.78 12.38 8.76
CA MET A 1 11.43 12.68 8.24
C MET A 1 11.58 13.79 7.23
N CYS A 2 11.12 13.61 6.00
CA CYS A 2 11.17 14.66 5.01
C CYS A 2 10.06 15.67 5.32
N ASP A 3 10.38 16.74 6.05
CA ASP A 3 9.47 17.87 6.28
C ASP A 3 9.38 18.71 5.00
N LEU A 4 8.66 18.18 4.02
CA LEU A 4 8.24 18.96 2.86
C LEU A 4 6.99 19.73 3.26
N GLU A 5 7.09 21.06 3.32
CA GLU A 5 5.95 21.96 3.52
C GLU A 5 5.07 21.99 2.26
N TRP A 6 4.37 20.89 2.00
CA TRP A 6 3.56 20.65 0.80
C TRP A 6 2.46 21.70 0.58
N TYR A 7 2.04 22.38 1.63
CA TYR A 7 1.08 23.47 1.60
C TYR A 7 1.67 24.77 1.04
N LYS A 8 3.00 24.90 0.97
CA LYS A 8 3.71 26.03 0.34
C LYS A 8 4.11 25.75 -1.12
N LEU A 9 3.86 24.55 -1.63
CA LEU A 9 4.12 24.23 -3.04
C LEU A 9 3.19 25.03 -3.96
N GLU A 10 3.66 25.31 -5.18
CA GLU A 10 2.80 25.83 -6.24
C GLU A 10 1.52 24.98 -6.35
N SER A 11 0.38 25.65 -6.54
CA SER A 11 -0.95 25.03 -6.57
C SER A 11 -1.04 23.79 -7.45
N LYS A 12 -0.37 23.81 -8.61
CA LYS A 12 -0.27 22.67 -9.53
C LYS A 12 0.41 21.45 -8.91
N LYS A 13 1.53 21.65 -8.20
CA LYS A 13 2.29 20.56 -7.56
C LYS A 13 1.57 20.04 -6.32
N ALA A 14 1.00 20.93 -5.50
CA ALA A 14 0.20 20.56 -4.34
C ALA A 14 -1.02 19.70 -4.75
N ARG A 15 -1.72 20.08 -5.83
CA ARG A 15 -2.85 19.29 -6.37
C ARG A 15 -2.42 17.89 -6.80
N SER A 16 -1.29 17.76 -7.51
CA SER A 16 -0.75 16.45 -7.89
C SER A 16 -0.41 15.58 -6.68
N LEU A 17 0.15 16.17 -5.63
CA LEU A 17 0.46 15.46 -4.39
C LEU A 17 -0.80 15.00 -3.65
N ILE A 18 -1.84 15.83 -3.57
CA ILE A 18 -3.13 15.45 -2.98
C ILE A 18 -3.72 14.24 -3.71
N LEU A 19 -3.68 14.23 -5.06
CA LEU A 19 -4.14 13.10 -5.85
C LEU A 19 -3.33 11.83 -5.55
N LEU A 20 -2.01 11.95 -5.44
CA LEU A 20 -1.14 10.84 -5.08
C LEU A 20 -1.47 10.30 -3.67
N MET A 21 -1.66 11.18 -2.69
CA MET A 21 -2.04 10.80 -1.33
C MET A 21 -3.39 10.07 -1.32
N ILE A 22 -4.39 10.55 -2.07
CA ILE A 22 -5.70 9.89 -2.18
C ILE A 22 -5.55 8.49 -2.80
N ARG A 23 -4.70 8.33 -3.82
CA ARG A 23 -4.43 7.02 -4.43
C ARG A 23 -3.67 6.09 -3.48
N ALA A 24 -2.66 6.61 -2.78
CA ALA A 24 -1.84 5.85 -1.84
C ALA A 24 -2.61 5.44 -0.56
N LYS A 25 -3.68 6.16 -0.19
CA LYS A 25 -4.59 5.76 0.90
C LYS A 25 -5.21 4.38 0.65
N TYR A 26 -5.36 3.99 -0.61
CA TYR A 26 -5.68 2.62 -0.97
C TYR A 26 -4.36 1.90 -1.24
N PRO A 27 -3.88 1.04 -0.32
CA PRO A 27 -2.69 0.25 -0.59
C PRO A 27 -2.91 -0.53 -1.89
N PHE A 28 -1.86 -0.62 -2.71
CA PHE A 28 -1.93 -1.34 -3.96
C PHE A 28 -2.04 -2.84 -3.63
N CYS A 29 -3.26 -3.34 -3.50
CA CYS A 29 -3.53 -4.75 -3.24
C CYS A 29 -3.20 -5.54 -4.51
N ILE A 30 -2.02 -6.16 -4.51
CA ILE A 30 -1.65 -7.10 -5.56
C ILE A 30 -2.45 -8.38 -5.30
N THR A 31 -3.08 -8.93 -6.32
CA THR A 31 -3.87 -10.17 -6.21
C THR A 31 -3.38 -11.21 -7.20
N ALA A 32 -3.19 -12.46 -6.77
CA ALA A 32 -2.98 -13.58 -7.69
C ALA A 32 -4.32 -13.95 -8.34
N GLY A 33 -4.34 -13.99 -9.67
CA GLY A 33 -5.54 -14.34 -10.45
C GLY A 33 -6.76 -13.44 -10.22
N LYS A 34 -6.57 -12.26 -9.61
CA LYS A 34 -7.66 -11.34 -9.20
C LYS A 34 -8.56 -11.85 -8.06
N ILE A 35 -8.15 -12.92 -7.38
CA ILE A 35 -8.95 -13.61 -6.36
C ILE A 35 -8.23 -13.64 -5.02
N PHE A 36 -6.91 -13.87 -5.01
CA PHE A 36 -6.15 -14.06 -3.78
C PHE A 36 -5.25 -12.85 -3.48
N PRO A 37 -5.48 -12.09 -2.40
CA PRO A 37 -4.64 -10.94 -2.07
C PRO A 37 -3.24 -11.37 -1.65
N LEU A 38 -2.21 -10.78 -2.23
CA LEU A 38 -0.81 -10.98 -1.89
C LEU A 38 -0.39 -9.96 -0.83
N THR A 39 -0.78 -10.23 0.40
CA THR A 39 -0.40 -9.44 1.58
C THR A 39 0.60 -10.19 2.45
N LEU A 40 1.29 -9.47 3.35
CA LEU A 40 2.13 -10.10 4.37
C LEU A 40 1.32 -11.05 5.27
N ALA A 41 0.04 -10.73 5.53
CA ALA A 41 -0.86 -11.58 6.31
C ALA A 41 -1.04 -12.96 5.64
N THR A 42 -1.40 -12.99 4.35
CA THR A 42 -1.49 -14.23 3.56
C THR A 42 -0.17 -14.99 3.48
N PHE A 43 0.96 -14.29 3.42
CA PHE A 43 2.28 -14.93 3.44
C PHE A 43 2.57 -15.62 4.78
N CYS A 44 2.28 -14.95 5.90
CA CYS A 44 2.42 -15.53 7.23
C CYS A 44 1.46 -16.71 7.42
N ASP A 45 0.22 -16.61 6.96
CA ASP A 45 -0.79 -17.67 7.06
C ASP A 45 -0.34 -18.96 6.35
N VAL A 46 0.21 -18.85 5.14
CA VAL A 46 0.80 -19.99 4.41
C VAL A 46 1.98 -20.61 5.18
N ARG A 47 2.84 -19.80 5.79
CA ARG A 47 3.96 -20.33 6.60
C ARG A 47 3.48 -21.00 7.89
N LEU A 48 2.49 -20.43 8.57
CA LEU A 48 1.94 -20.95 9.81
C LEU A 48 1.17 -22.25 9.58
N SER A 49 0.34 -22.31 8.55
CA SER A 49 -0.36 -23.55 8.16
C SER A 49 0.62 -24.67 7.82
N GLN A 50 1.72 -24.36 7.13
CA GLN A 50 2.78 -25.33 6.87
C GLN A 50 3.42 -25.81 8.19
N PHE A 51 3.76 -24.91 9.12
CA PHE A 51 4.34 -25.26 10.42
C PHE A 51 3.41 -26.12 11.29
N LEU A 52 2.10 -25.84 11.30
CA LEU A 52 1.11 -26.64 12.04
C LEU A 52 0.83 -28.01 11.42
N SER A 53 1.21 -28.20 10.15
CA SER A 53 1.08 -29.47 9.43
C SER A 53 2.29 -30.40 9.59
N TYR A 54 3.33 -29.93 10.30
CA TYR A 54 4.50 -30.72 10.75
C TYR A 54 4.40 -30.99 12.24
#